data_AF-A0A6E8W8C2-F1
#
_entry.id   AF-A0A6E8W8C2-F1
#
_cell.length_a   1.000
_cell.length_b   1.000
_cell.length_c   1.000
_cell.angle_alpha   90.00
_cell.angle_beta   90.00
_cell.angle_gamma   90.00
#
_symmetry.space_group_name_H-M   'P 1'
#
loop_
_entity.id
_entity.type
_entity.pdbx_description
1 polymer ?
#
loop_
_entity_poly.entity_id
_entity_poly.type
_entity_poly.pdbx_seq_one_letter_code
_entity_poly.pdbx_strand_id
1 'polypeptide(L)'
;LCYENQPFLVPGACDIVIGSPIERNGEKRIYIDGINLFGRDCGYGEPAVGIRLSSHKAWLESVLLPRSKRDPLVYLDPDLELDDKCEYADLTKGICMTEKHCPAIHTRLQNSQQVMFCGNRTVLCCPNKATDPRMMAIEDEFNQCEKRYRHLRTDRQNGGSHAVSAHNIEIGWQDDRNTTYGCYGYLISTRGIVSSASCLSERGRMPNIVRIGGIDSLDNSRVVPIEKVIIHPDYNKETLEHNIAIVKLESTVDPSEHVFPTCLWQNITHSPVKQLVLDFGT
;
A
#
# COMPACT_ATOMS: atom_id res chain seq x y z
N LEU A 1 -14.47 34.68 18.44
CA LEU A 1 -15.25 34.89 19.68
C LEU A 1 -14.60 36.03 20.43
N CYS A 2 -15.40 36.95 20.95
CA CYS A 2 -14.91 37.98 21.86
C CYS A 2 -15.21 37.52 23.28
N TYR A 3 -14.27 37.65 24.19
CA TYR A 3 -14.43 37.26 25.58
C TYR A 3 -13.89 38.35 26.50
N GLU A 4 -14.49 38.42 27.68
CA GLU A 4 -14.13 39.37 28.72
C GLU A 4 -14.04 38.62 30.05
N ASN A 5 -13.04 38.95 30.85
CA ASN A 5 -12.84 38.35 32.14
C ASN A 5 -13.51 39.22 33.21
N GLN A 6 -14.49 38.66 33.93
CA GLN A 6 -15.26 39.37 34.95
C GLN A 6 -14.51 39.68 36.27
N PRO A 7 -13.58 38.85 36.80
CA PRO A 7 -12.87 39.18 38.03
C PRO A 7 -11.81 40.26 37.81
N PHE A 8 -11.67 41.16 38.78
CA PHE A 8 -10.70 42.26 38.76
C PHE A 8 -9.27 41.71 38.77
N LEU A 9 -8.54 41.92 37.67
CA LEU A 9 -7.10 41.66 37.58
C LEU A 9 -6.35 43.00 37.65
N VAL A 10 -5.24 43.02 38.40
CA VAL A 10 -4.35 44.19 38.42
C VAL A 10 -3.71 44.32 37.02
N PRO A 11 -3.70 45.50 36.38
CA PRO A 11 -3.07 45.68 35.08
C PRO A 11 -1.62 45.19 35.07
N GLY A 12 -1.24 44.39 34.07
CA GLY A 12 0.07 43.75 33.98
C GLY A 12 0.28 42.50 34.85
N ALA A 13 -0.75 42.02 35.56
CA ALA A 13 -0.67 40.75 36.31
C ALA A 13 -0.89 39.52 35.42
N CYS A 14 -1.38 39.69 34.19
CA CYS A 14 -1.69 38.59 33.27
C CYS A 14 -1.33 38.98 31.84
N ASP A 15 -0.36 38.27 31.26
CA ASP A 15 0.02 38.40 29.86
C ASP A 15 -0.58 37.24 29.04
N ILE A 16 -1.22 37.58 27.92
CA ILE A 16 -1.81 36.56 27.07
C ILE A 16 -0.75 36.00 26.13
N VAL A 17 -0.49 34.70 26.24
CA VAL A 17 0.28 33.97 25.23
C VAL A 17 -0.63 33.63 24.05
N ILE A 18 -0.25 34.09 22.85
CA ILE A 18 -0.98 33.80 21.61
C ILE A 18 -0.98 32.29 21.37
N GLY A 19 -2.14 31.72 21.08
CA GLY A 19 -2.29 30.27 20.92
C GLY A 19 -2.72 29.52 22.18
N SER A 20 -2.77 30.19 23.35
CA SER A 20 -3.24 29.56 24.59
C SER A 20 -4.73 29.21 24.57
N PRO A 21 -5.14 28.15 25.29
CA PRO A 21 -6.54 27.73 25.34
C PRO A 21 -7.40 28.72 26.13
N ILE A 22 -8.61 28.93 25.65
CA ILE A 22 -9.68 29.63 26.37
C ILE A 22 -10.58 28.55 26.96
N GLU A 23 -10.59 28.43 28.29
CA GLU A 23 -11.28 27.36 28.99
C GLU A 23 -12.51 27.87 29.73
N ARG A 24 -13.60 27.11 29.68
CA ARG A 24 -14.76 27.32 30.54
C ARG A 24 -14.73 26.32 31.68
N ASN A 25 -14.59 26.83 32.90
CA ASN A 25 -14.63 26.01 34.11
C ASN A 25 -16.08 25.69 34.48
N GLY A 26 -16.52 24.46 34.22
CA GLY A 26 -17.75 23.90 34.76
C GLY A 26 -17.41 22.90 35.85
N GLU A 27 -18.16 22.88 36.95
CA GLU A 27 -17.86 22.21 38.24
C GLU A 27 -17.40 20.73 38.19
N LYS A 28 -17.44 20.05 37.03
CA LYS A 28 -16.93 18.67 36.86
C LYS A 28 -16.12 18.40 35.58
N ARG A 29 -16.00 19.33 34.63
CA ARG A 29 -15.25 19.14 33.37
C ARG A 29 -14.72 20.48 32.83
N ILE A 30 -13.45 20.50 32.45
CA ILE A 30 -12.81 21.62 31.76
C ILE A 30 -13.07 21.45 30.26
N TYR A 31 -13.69 22.44 29.63
CA TYR A 31 -13.88 22.49 28.18
C TYR A 31 -13.03 23.62 27.60
N ILE A 32 -12.27 23.32 26.54
CA ILE A 32 -11.58 24.33 25.74
C ILE A 32 -12.59 24.87 24.71
N ASP A 33 -12.99 26.12 24.87
CA ASP A 33 -13.95 26.80 23.99
C ASP A 33 -13.27 27.43 22.76
N GLY A 34 -12.00 27.82 22.91
CA GLY A 34 -11.28 28.53 21.87
C GLY A 34 -9.78 28.60 22.06
N ILE A 35 -9.12 29.24 21.10
CA ILE A 35 -7.70 29.56 21.13
C ILE A 35 -7.57 31.07 21.09
N ASN A 36 -6.79 31.66 22.00
CA ASN A 36 -6.59 33.10 22.02
C ASN A 36 -5.76 33.58 20.81
N LEU A 37 -6.16 34.71 20.22
CA LEU A 37 -5.44 35.39 19.16
C LEU A 37 -4.77 36.67 19.63
N PHE A 38 -5.53 37.59 20.22
CA PHE A 38 -5.03 38.89 20.64
C PHE A 38 -5.92 39.51 21.73
N GLY A 39 -5.31 40.29 22.61
CA GLY A 39 -5.97 40.99 23.71
C GLY A 39 -4.95 41.45 24.74
N ARG A 40 -5.34 42.38 25.60
CA ARG A 40 -4.54 42.85 26.75
C ARG A 40 -5.16 42.35 28.04
N ASP A 41 -4.33 42.25 29.09
CA ASP A 41 -4.75 41.95 30.46
C ASP A 41 -5.74 40.76 30.57
N CYS A 42 -5.57 39.75 29.73
CA CYS A 42 -6.43 38.55 29.69
C CYS A 42 -7.93 38.81 29.48
N GLY A 43 -8.27 39.88 28.74
CA GLY A 43 -9.64 40.28 28.43
C GLY A 43 -10.29 41.09 29.55
N TYR A 44 -9.50 41.74 30.39
CA TYR A 44 -9.97 42.61 31.47
C TYR A 44 -9.96 44.08 31.02
N GLY A 45 -11.05 44.82 31.23
CA GLY A 45 -11.20 46.23 30.85
C GLY A 45 -11.38 46.47 29.34
N GLU A 46 -10.73 45.66 28.50
CA GLU A 46 -10.92 45.59 27.06
C GLU A 46 -11.19 44.14 26.63
N PRO A 47 -12.20 43.88 25.79
CA PRO A 47 -12.47 42.53 25.28
C PRO A 47 -11.28 41.95 24.51
N ALA A 48 -10.99 40.68 24.76
CA ALA A 48 -10.01 39.91 24.00
C ALA A 48 -10.69 39.07 22.91
N VAL A 49 -9.91 38.67 21.90
CA VAL A 49 -10.40 37.95 20.73
C VAL A 49 -9.71 36.61 20.60
N GLY A 50 -10.53 35.56 20.44
CA GLY A 50 -10.06 34.20 20.18
C GLY A 50 -10.77 33.53 19.00
N ILE A 51 -10.18 32.47 18.49
CA ILE A 51 -10.82 31.56 17.53
C ILE A 51 -11.71 30.60 18.30
N ARG A 52 -12.96 30.47 17.83
CA ARG A 52 -13.89 29.47 18.36
C ARG A 52 -13.60 28.14 17.72
N LEU A 53 -13.19 27.16 18.51
CA LEU A 53 -12.84 25.83 17.98
C LEU A 53 -14.07 25.12 17.41
N SER A 54 -15.24 25.28 18.04
CA SER A 54 -16.49 24.69 17.53
C SER A 54 -16.90 25.19 16.14
N SER A 55 -16.52 26.41 15.74
CA SER A 55 -16.79 26.91 14.38
C SER A 55 -15.94 26.22 13.30
N HIS A 56 -14.84 25.57 13.70
CA HIS A 56 -13.94 24.83 12.82
C HIS A 56 -14.07 23.32 12.98
N LYS A 57 -15.10 22.86 13.69
CA LYS A 57 -15.33 21.44 14.00
C LYS A 57 -15.29 20.57 12.74
N ALA A 58 -16.00 20.96 11.67
CA ALA A 58 -16.04 20.17 10.44
C ALA A 58 -14.65 20.00 9.79
N TRP A 59 -13.82 21.04 9.84
CA TRP A 59 -12.45 20.97 9.34
C TRP A 59 -11.56 20.12 10.26
N LEU A 60 -11.63 20.32 11.57
CA LEU A 60 -10.91 19.51 12.56
C LEU A 60 -11.28 18.02 12.43
N GLU A 61 -12.57 17.72 12.27
CA GLU A 61 -13.08 16.37 12.00
C GLU A 61 -12.53 15.83 10.67
N SER A 62 -12.44 16.65 9.62
CA SER A 62 -11.88 16.20 8.34
C SER A 62 -10.39 15.83 8.38
N VAL A 63 -9.65 16.32 9.37
CA VAL A 63 -8.21 16.09 9.58
C VAL A 63 -7.98 14.98 10.62
N LEU A 64 -8.73 15.01 11.72
CA LEU A 64 -8.53 14.15 12.89
C LEU A 64 -9.37 12.87 12.86
N LEU A 65 -10.53 12.89 12.20
CA LEU A 65 -11.32 11.68 12.00
C LEU A 65 -10.87 11.01 10.71
N PRO A 66 -10.71 9.67 10.71
CA PRO A 66 -10.53 8.94 9.46
C PRO A 66 -11.74 9.23 8.57
N ARG A 67 -11.50 9.83 7.39
CA ARG A 67 -12.55 10.16 6.42
C ARG A 67 -13.39 8.92 6.14
N SER A 68 -14.65 8.90 6.58
CA SER A 68 -15.66 7.98 6.04
C SER A 68 -15.93 8.40 4.60
N LYS A 69 -15.21 7.79 3.66
CA LYS A 69 -15.55 7.78 2.25
C LYS A 69 -16.76 6.87 2.11
N ARG A 70 -17.94 7.45 1.84
CA ARG A 70 -19.18 6.79 1.37
C ARG A 70 -19.34 5.39 1.95
N ASP A 71 -19.94 5.30 3.13
CA ASP A 71 -20.25 4.02 3.75
C ASP A 71 -20.95 3.12 2.71
N PRO A 72 -20.33 2.01 2.28
CA PRO A 72 -21.03 1.02 1.50
C PRO A 72 -22.21 0.55 2.34
N LEU A 73 -23.39 0.36 1.72
CA LEU A 73 -24.56 -0.16 2.42
C LEU A 73 -24.17 -1.44 3.18
N VAL A 74 -24.16 -1.36 4.51
CA VAL A 74 -23.81 -2.48 5.37
C VAL A 74 -25.07 -3.29 5.62
N TYR A 75 -25.12 -4.49 5.05
CA TYR A 75 -26.21 -5.44 5.27
C TYR A 75 -25.78 -6.49 6.30
N LEU A 76 -26.68 -6.85 7.21
CA LEU A 76 -26.45 -7.89 8.22
C LEU A 76 -27.49 -8.97 8.00
N ASP A 77 -27.02 -10.19 7.74
CA ASP A 77 -27.87 -11.38 7.71
C ASP A 77 -27.61 -12.20 8.99
N PRO A 78 -28.50 -12.13 10.00
CA PRO A 78 -28.28 -12.77 11.30
C PRO A 78 -28.34 -14.30 11.24
N ASP A 79 -28.86 -14.88 10.16
CA ASP A 79 -29.09 -16.33 10.03
C ASP A 79 -27.88 -17.08 9.45
N LEU A 80 -26.85 -16.35 8.99
CA LEU A 80 -25.64 -16.92 8.39
C LEU A 80 -24.48 -17.02 9.40
N GLU A 81 -23.80 -18.16 9.42
CA GLU A 81 -22.63 -18.42 10.26
C GLU A 81 -21.33 -18.54 9.44
N LEU A 82 -20.22 -18.87 10.11
CA LEU A 82 -18.94 -19.12 9.45
C LEU A 82 -19.07 -20.29 8.45
N ASP A 83 -18.44 -20.16 7.29
CA ASP A 83 -18.46 -21.11 6.16
C ASP A 83 -19.79 -21.27 5.41
N ASP A 84 -20.83 -20.52 5.79
CA ASP A 84 -22.07 -20.50 5.04
C ASP A 84 -21.94 -19.78 3.69
N LYS A 85 -22.77 -20.19 2.74
CA LYS A 85 -22.86 -19.54 1.42
C LYS A 85 -23.71 -18.29 1.55
N CYS A 86 -23.20 -17.18 1.06
CA CYS A 86 -23.84 -15.89 1.09
C CYS A 86 -23.95 -15.30 -0.34
N GLU A 87 -24.96 -14.45 -0.55
CA GLU A 87 -25.20 -13.81 -1.85
C GLU A 87 -25.54 -12.33 -1.66
N TYR A 88 -24.83 -11.47 -2.40
CA TYR A 88 -25.05 -10.03 -2.39
C TYR A 88 -26.25 -9.64 -3.26
N ALA A 89 -26.81 -8.45 -3.04
CA ALA A 89 -27.90 -7.92 -3.88
C ALA A 89 -27.50 -7.70 -5.36
N ASP A 90 -26.21 -7.61 -5.65
CA ASP A 90 -25.65 -7.54 -7.00
C ASP A 90 -25.42 -8.94 -7.64
N LEU A 91 -25.97 -10.00 -7.04
CA LEU A 91 -25.83 -11.41 -7.44
C LEU A 91 -24.41 -11.99 -7.29
N THR A 92 -23.51 -11.26 -6.60
CA THR A 92 -22.19 -11.80 -6.26
C THR A 92 -22.33 -12.89 -5.21
N LYS A 93 -21.85 -14.10 -5.51
CA LYS A 93 -21.81 -15.21 -4.55
C LYS A 93 -20.52 -15.18 -3.72
N GLY A 94 -20.62 -15.58 -2.46
CA GLY A 94 -19.50 -15.63 -1.53
C GLY A 94 -19.62 -16.72 -0.46
N ILE A 95 -18.64 -16.75 0.43
CA ILE A 95 -18.60 -17.60 1.63
C ILE A 95 -18.33 -16.72 2.85
N CYS A 96 -19.05 -16.97 3.95
CA CYS A 96 -18.91 -16.27 5.21
C CYS A 96 -17.58 -16.64 5.91
N MET A 97 -16.70 -15.68 6.10
CA MET A 97 -15.40 -15.88 6.76
C MET A 97 -14.96 -14.63 7.51
N THR A 98 -13.85 -14.73 8.25
CA THR A 98 -13.31 -13.59 9.00
C THR A 98 -12.51 -12.65 8.09
N GLU A 99 -12.41 -11.36 8.46
CA GLU A 99 -11.72 -10.31 7.69
C GLU A 99 -10.30 -10.73 7.25
N LYS A 100 -9.54 -11.37 8.14
CA LYS A 100 -8.17 -11.82 7.86
C LYS A 100 -8.06 -12.83 6.71
N HIS A 101 -9.13 -13.56 6.43
CA HIS A 101 -9.16 -14.58 5.39
C HIS A 101 -9.87 -14.09 4.13
N CYS A 102 -10.29 -12.81 4.07
CA CYS A 102 -10.97 -12.23 2.92
C CYS A 102 -10.26 -10.97 2.40
N PRO A 103 -9.13 -11.09 1.68
CA PRO A 103 -8.44 -9.93 1.11
C PRO A 103 -9.30 -9.17 0.09
N ALA A 104 -10.21 -9.88 -0.60
CA ALA A 104 -11.10 -9.31 -1.61
C ALA A 104 -12.14 -8.32 -1.06
N ILE A 105 -12.35 -8.29 0.26
CA ILE A 105 -13.25 -7.32 0.89
C ILE A 105 -12.70 -5.90 0.75
N HIS A 106 -11.37 -5.73 0.77
CA HIS A 106 -10.73 -4.44 0.60
C HIS A 106 -10.99 -3.86 -0.78
N THR A 107 -11.02 -4.69 -1.83
CA THR A 107 -11.36 -4.25 -3.19
C THR A 107 -12.81 -3.76 -3.28
N ARG A 108 -13.77 -4.44 -2.64
CA ARG A 108 -15.17 -3.99 -2.59
C ARG A 108 -15.32 -2.68 -1.82
N LEU A 109 -14.61 -2.53 -0.69
CA LEU A 109 -14.55 -1.29 0.08
C LEU A 109 -13.97 -0.12 -0.75
N GLN A 110 -12.87 -0.36 -1.47
CA GLN A 110 -12.24 0.63 -2.35
C GLN A 110 -13.18 1.08 -3.49
N ASN A 111 -13.94 0.14 -4.04
CA ASN A 111 -14.91 0.40 -5.10
C ASN A 111 -16.27 0.92 -4.59
N SER A 112 -16.41 1.20 -3.28
CA SER A 112 -17.66 1.64 -2.66
C SER A 112 -18.84 0.68 -2.92
N GLN A 113 -18.56 -0.62 -2.99
CA GLN A 113 -19.57 -1.67 -3.21
C GLN A 113 -20.11 -2.21 -1.87
N GLN A 114 -21.33 -2.75 -1.90
CA GLN A 114 -22.01 -3.28 -0.71
C GLN A 114 -21.17 -4.33 0.03
N VAL A 115 -21.18 -4.25 1.37
CA VAL A 115 -20.55 -5.20 2.29
C VAL A 115 -21.63 -5.89 3.13
N MET A 116 -21.52 -7.20 3.28
CA MET A 116 -22.46 -8.03 4.03
C MET A 116 -21.74 -8.70 5.19
N PHE A 117 -22.32 -8.62 6.38
CA PHE A 117 -21.90 -9.37 7.56
C PHE A 117 -22.81 -10.58 7.77
N CYS A 118 -22.20 -11.72 8.06
CA CYS A 118 -22.89 -12.97 8.40
C CYS A 118 -22.98 -13.08 9.92
N GLY A 119 -24.18 -13.18 10.48
CA GLY A 119 -24.39 -13.41 11.90
C GLY A 119 -24.00 -12.21 12.76
N ASN A 120 -22.90 -12.33 13.53
CA ASN A 120 -22.38 -11.23 14.31
C ASN A 120 -21.42 -10.37 13.45
N ARG A 121 -21.24 -9.09 13.78
CA ARG A 121 -20.44 -8.11 12.99
C ARG A 121 -18.93 -8.46 12.84
N THR A 122 -18.51 -9.70 13.09
CA THR A 122 -17.14 -10.20 12.97
C THR A 122 -16.93 -11.17 11.80
N VAL A 123 -18.01 -11.72 11.23
CA VAL A 123 -17.96 -12.59 10.05
C VAL A 123 -18.56 -11.83 8.87
N LEU A 124 -17.90 -11.88 7.72
CA LEU A 124 -18.31 -11.16 6.51
C LEU A 124 -18.39 -12.09 5.32
N CYS A 125 -19.30 -11.77 4.40
CA CYS A 125 -19.44 -12.50 3.14
C CYS A 125 -18.25 -12.18 2.23
N CYS A 126 -17.47 -13.18 1.81
CA CYS A 126 -16.31 -12.99 0.94
C CYS A 126 -16.61 -13.45 -0.50
N PRO A 127 -16.45 -12.61 -1.55
CA PRO A 127 -16.77 -12.99 -2.93
C PRO A 127 -15.95 -14.16 -3.48
N ASN A 128 -16.62 -15.11 -4.14
CA ASN A 128 -16.00 -16.33 -4.70
C ASN A 128 -15.01 -16.07 -5.86
N LYS A 129 -15.03 -14.89 -6.50
CA LYS A 129 -14.02 -14.52 -7.51
C LYS A 129 -12.58 -14.48 -6.96
N ALA A 130 -12.42 -14.43 -5.64
CA ALA A 130 -11.13 -14.48 -4.95
C ALA A 130 -10.81 -15.83 -4.31
N THR A 131 -11.63 -16.86 -4.54
CA THR A 131 -11.35 -18.23 -4.07
C THR A 131 -10.50 -19.04 -5.04
N ASP A 132 -9.92 -18.43 -6.10
CA ASP A 132 -8.89 -19.12 -6.89
C ASP A 132 -7.68 -19.36 -5.98
N PRO A 133 -7.36 -20.62 -5.62
CA PRO A 133 -6.24 -20.94 -4.74
C PRO A 133 -4.91 -20.39 -5.26
N ARG A 134 -4.81 -20.16 -6.59
CA ARG A 134 -3.63 -19.58 -7.23
C ARG A 134 -3.46 -18.09 -6.93
N MET A 135 -4.56 -17.34 -6.80
CA MET A 135 -4.52 -15.91 -6.47
C MET A 135 -4.15 -15.70 -5.00
N MET A 136 -4.72 -16.50 -4.09
CA MET A 136 -4.35 -16.48 -2.67
C MET A 136 -2.88 -16.86 -2.45
N ALA A 137 -2.36 -17.84 -3.21
CA ALA A 137 -0.96 -18.25 -3.09
C ALA A 137 0.04 -17.16 -3.50
N ILE A 138 -0.28 -16.33 -4.50
CA ILE A 138 0.58 -15.23 -4.97
C ILE A 138 0.52 -14.04 -4.01
N GLU A 139 -0.67 -13.69 -3.52
CA GLU A 139 -0.84 -12.62 -2.52
C GLU A 139 -0.13 -12.97 -1.20
N ASP A 140 -0.22 -14.23 -0.77
CA ASP A 140 0.50 -14.74 0.40
C ASP A 140 2.01 -14.75 0.17
N GLU A 141 2.48 -15.18 -1.01
CA GLU A 141 3.89 -15.14 -1.37
C GLU A 141 4.45 -13.71 -1.32
N PHE A 142 3.71 -12.75 -1.85
CA PHE A 142 4.11 -11.35 -1.89
C PHE A 142 4.19 -10.73 -0.49
N ASN A 143 3.16 -10.94 0.34
CA ASN A 143 3.09 -10.39 1.69
C ASN A 143 4.03 -11.09 2.68
N GLN A 144 4.34 -12.37 2.47
CA GLN A 144 5.21 -13.16 3.34
C GLN A 144 6.64 -13.33 2.80
N CYS A 145 7.01 -12.63 1.72
CA CYS A 145 8.29 -12.77 1.04
C CYS A 145 9.51 -12.77 1.99
N GLU A 146 9.55 -11.86 2.97
CA GLU A 146 10.67 -11.77 3.92
C GLU A 146 10.84 -13.01 4.80
N LYS A 147 9.74 -13.61 5.24
CA LYS A 147 9.76 -14.81 6.08
C LYS A 147 10.03 -16.04 5.22
N ARG A 148 9.36 -16.14 4.07
CA ARG A 148 9.40 -17.28 3.15
C ARG A 148 10.79 -17.55 2.60
N TYR A 149 11.51 -16.51 2.20
CA TYR A 149 12.85 -16.64 1.60
C TYR A 149 14.00 -16.31 2.56
N ARG A 150 13.73 -16.22 3.86
CA ARG A 150 14.75 -15.88 4.87
C ARG A 150 15.94 -16.82 4.85
N HIS A 151 15.68 -18.13 4.78
CA HIS A 151 16.70 -19.18 4.79
C HIS A 151 17.69 -19.03 3.60
N LEU A 152 17.16 -18.82 2.39
CA LEU A 152 17.98 -18.59 1.19
C LEU A 152 18.84 -17.32 1.26
N ARG A 153 18.44 -16.34 2.09
CA ARG A 153 19.21 -15.10 2.33
C ARG A 153 20.28 -15.28 3.40
N THR A 154 20.00 -16.05 4.46
CA THR A 154 20.92 -16.25 5.58
C THR A 154 22.04 -17.23 5.25
N ASP A 155 21.76 -18.30 4.51
CA ASP A 155 22.76 -19.33 4.17
C ASP A 155 23.91 -18.77 3.30
N ARG A 156 23.70 -17.62 2.65
CA ARG A 156 24.68 -16.95 1.78
C ARG A 156 25.51 -15.84 2.42
N GLN A 157 25.17 -15.36 3.63
CA GLN A 157 26.06 -14.42 4.33
C GLN A 157 27.41 -15.07 4.73
N ASN A 158 27.49 -16.40 4.72
CA ASN A 158 28.69 -17.17 5.05
C ASN A 158 29.56 -17.55 3.84
N GLY A 159 29.22 -17.15 2.61
CA GLY A 159 29.96 -17.56 1.41
C GLY A 159 29.92 -16.56 0.25
N GLY A 160 31.00 -15.78 0.10
CA GLY A 160 31.51 -15.25 -1.19
C GLY A 160 30.70 -14.16 -1.93
N SER A 161 31.44 -13.22 -2.53
CA SER A 161 31.02 -11.96 -3.19
C SER A 161 30.14 -12.05 -4.47
N HIS A 162 29.17 -12.98 -4.55
CA HIS A 162 28.23 -13.10 -5.70
C HIS A 162 26.76 -12.75 -5.34
N ALA A 163 26.57 -11.95 -4.29
CA ALA A 163 25.26 -11.68 -3.66
C ALA A 163 24.28 -10.79 -4.47
N VAL A 164 24.62 -10.37 -5.68
CA VAL A 164 23.94 -9.24 -6.33
C VAL A 164 22.80 -9.67 -7.27
N SER A 165 22.72 -10.93 -7.69
CA SER A 165 21.97 -11.29 -8.91
C SER A 165 20.86 -12.35 -8.83
N ALA A 166 20.53 -12.89 -7.65
CA ALA A 166 19.57 -14.01 -7.56
C ALA A 166 18.11 -13.65 -7.94
N HIS A 167 17.74 -12.38 -7.82
CA HIS A 167 16.43 -11.89 -8.21
C HIS A 167 16.46 -11.09 -9.52
N ASN A 168 17.64 -10.94 -10.12
CA ASN A 168 17.81 -10.19 -11.36
C ASN A 168 17.53 -11.11 -12.54
N ILE A 169 16.81 -10.57 -13.52
CA ILE A 169 16.32 -11.30 -14.67
C ILE A 169 16.68 -10.51 -15.91
N GLU A 170 17.27 -11.18 -16.89
CA GLU A 170 17.46 -10.58 -18.21
C GLU A 170 16.24 -10.87 -19.08
N ILE A 171 15.68 -9.84 -19.69
CA ILE A 171 14.51 -9.93 -20.55
C ILE A 171 14.98 -9.77 -21.99
N GLY A 172 14.54 -10.70 -22.84
CA GLY A 172 15.05 -10.84 -24.18
C GLY A 172 13.99 -11.10 -25.24
N TRP A 173 14.45 -10.96 -26.48
CA TRP A 173 13.72 -11.23 -27.68
C TRP A 173 14.40 -12.37 -28.43
N GLN A 174 13.64 -13.40 -28.72
CA GLN A 174 14.09 -14.57 -29.44
C GLN A 174 13.27 -14.72 -30.73
N ASP A 175 13.97 -14.74 -31.84
CA ASP A 175 13.46 -15.13 -33.16
C ASP A 175 14.18 -16.42 -33.60
N ASP A 176 13.75 -17.04 -34.70
CA ASP A 176 14.30 -18.30 -35.22
C ASP A 176 15.84 -18.30 -35.44
N ARG A 177 16.46 -17.12 -35.53
CA ARG A 177 17.89 -16.96 -35.86
C ARG A 177 18.71 -16.19 -34.84
N ASN A 178 18.08 -15.47 -33.90
CA ASN A 178 18.81 -14.59 -32.99
C ASN A 178 18.09 -14.47 -31.64
N THR A 179 18.88 -14.43 -30.57
CA THR A 179 18.39 -14.17 -29.22
C THR A 179 19.15 -12.98 -28.66
N THR A 180 18.43 -11.89 -28.34
CA THR A 180 19.03 -10.67 -27.80
C THR A 180 18.40 -10.31 -26.47
N TYR A 181 19.22 -10.02 -25.47
CA TYR A 181 18.79 -9.49 -24.18
C TYR A 181 19.11 -8.00 -24.15
N GLY A 182 18.16 -7.19 -23.71
CA GLY A 182 18.30 -5.73 -23.74
C GLY A 182 17.57 -5.01 -22.62
N CYS A 183 16.90 -5.77 -21.75
CA CYS A 183 16.19 -5.24 -20.60
C CYS A 183 16.50 -6.07 -19.38
N TYR A 184 16.38 -5.45 -18.21
CA TYR A 184 16.48 -6.12 -16.93
C TYR A 184 15.14 -6.03 -16.20
N GLY A 185 14.89 -7.00 -15.34
CA GLY A 185 13.74 -7.02 -14.44
C GLY A 185 14.09 -7.72 -13.15
N TYR A 186 13.16 -7.63 -12.19
CA TYR A 186 13.33 -8.20 -10.87
C TYR A 186 12.19 -9.18 -10.59
N LEU A 187 12.55 -10.40 -10.18
CA LEU A 187 11.59 -11.42 -9.79
C LEU A 187 10.94 -11.02 -8.45
N ILE A 188 9.64 -10.79 -8.43
CA ILE A 188 8.86 -10.37 -7.25
C ILE A 188 7.93 -11.46 -6.73
N SER A 189 7.73 -12.51 -7.52
CA SER A 189 7.12 -13.79 -7.13
C SER A 189 7.65 -14.90 -8.02
N THR A 190 7.36 -16.16 -7.72
CA THR A 190 7.74 -17.34 -8.52
C THR A 190 7.32 -17.27 -9.99
N ARG A 191 6.39 -16.39 -10.36
CA ARG A 191 5.92 -16.22 -11.75
C ARG A 191 5.88 -14.77 -12.25
N GLY A 192 6.11 -13.80 -11.37
CA GLY A 192 5.93 -12.38 -11.65
C GLY A 192 7.25 -11.62 -11.60
N ILE A 193 7.53 -10.86 -12.65
CA ILE A 193 8.70 -10.00 -12.78
C ILE A 193 8.21 -8.56 -12.94
N VAL A 194 8.90 -7.62 -12.29
CA VAL A 194 8.73 -6.17 -12.50
C VAL A 194 9.86 -5.62 -13.35
N SER A 195 9.54 -4.76 -14.32
CA SER A 195 10.51 -4.08 -15.19
C SER A 195 9.97 -2.70 -15.59
N SER A 196 10.72 -1.94 -16.39
CA SER A 196 10.28 -0.64 -16.91
C SER A 196 9.46 -0.79 -18.19
N ALA A 197 8.37 -0.03 -18.30
CA ALA A 197 7.53 -0.03 -19.50
C ALA A 197 8.28 0.45 -20.75
N SER A 198 9.16 1.44 -20.59
CA SER A 198 9.97 2.00 -21.66
C SER A 198 10.86 0.94 -22.29
N CYS A 199 11.52 0.11 -21.46
CA CYS A 199 12.44 -0.91 -21.96
C CYS A 199 11.71 -1.99 -22.77
N LEU A 200 10.57 -2.47 -22.25
CA LEU A 200 9.82 -3.54 -22.93
C LEU A 200 9.11 -3.07 -24.20
N SER A 201 8.83 -1.77 -24.33
CA SER A 201 8.11 -1.18 -25.47
C SER A 201 9.02 -0.53 -26.52
N GLU A 202 10.33 -0.45 -26.28
CA GLU A 202 11.27 0.31 -27.12
C GLU A 202 11.46 -0.29 -28.52
N ARG A 203 11.50 -1.62 -28.62
CA ARG A 203 11.89 -2.34 -29.86
C ARG A 203 10.74 -2.58 -30.85
N GLY A 204 9.58 -1.95 -30.64
CA GLY A 204 8.39 -2.13 -31.50
C GLY A 204 7.75 -3.53 -31.44
N ARG A 205 8.33 -4.45 -30.68
CA ARG A 205 7.82 -5.80 -30.41
C ARG A 205 8.02 -6.14 -28.94
N MET A 206 7.08 -6.87 -28.36
CA MET A 206 7.19 -7.32 -26.97
C MET A 206 8.24 -8.44 -26.84
N PRO A 207 8.96 -8.51 -25.71
CA PRO A 207 9.84 -9.63 -25.42
C PRO A 207 9.04 -10.91 -25.21
N ASN A 208 9.65 -12.05 -25.51
CA ASN A 208 9.03 -13.37 -25.43
C ASN A 208 9.77 -14.35 -24.51
N ILE A 209 10.98 -14.03 -24.05
CA ILE A 209 11.75 -14.88 -23.16
C ILE A 209 12.40 -14.08 -22.03
N VAL A 210 12.72 -14.78 -20.94
CA VAL A 210 13.59 -14.29 -19.88
C VAL A 210 14.72 -15.27 -19.61
N ARG A 211 15.85 -14.79 -19.09
CA ARG A 211 16.95 -15.60 -18.57
C ARG A 211 17.08 -15.38 -17.06
N ILE A 212 17.17 -16.48 -16.34
CA ILE A 212 17.09 -16.55 -14.88
C ILE A 212 18.30 -17.34 -14.35
N GLY A 213 18.88 -16.95 -13.21
CA GLY A 213 19.83 -17.80 -12.48
C GLY A 213 21.32 -17.55 -12.74
N GLY A 214 21.69 -16.41 -13.34
CA GLY A 214 23.09 -15.97 -13.37
C GLY A 214 23.39 -15.02 -14.52
N ILE A 215 23.48 -13.73 -14.23
CA ILE A 215 24.08 -12.73 -15.13
C ILE A 215 25.59 -13.00 -15.28
N ASP A 216 26.22 -13.55 -14.23
CA ASP A 216 27.68 -13.76 -14.15
C ASP A 216 28.15 -15.18 -14.53
N SER A 217 27.24 -16.14 -14.75
CA SER A 217 27.58 -17.51 -15.15
C SER A 217 26.48 -18.15 -16.01
N LEU A 218 26.77 -18.28 -17.31
CA LEU A 218 25.85 -18.82 -18.31
C LEU A 218 25.44 -20.28 -18.03
N ASP A 219 26.29 -21.06 -17.35
CA ASP A 219 26.08 -22.50 -17.13
C ASP A 219 24.92 -22.83 -16.17
N ASN A 220 24.53 -21.88 -15.30
CA ASN A 220 23.40 -22.04 -14.38
C ASN A 220 22.16 -21.25 -14.82
N SER A 221 22.21 -20.63 -16.00
CA SER A 221 21.12 -19.80 -16.51
C SER A 221 20.04 -20.64 -17.19
N ARG A 222 18.76 -20.33 -16.91
CA ARG A 222 17.59 -20.99 -17.49
C ARG A 222 16.79 -19.97 -18.28
N VAL A 223 16.44 -20.33 -19.52
CA VAL A 223 15.57 -19.51 -20.36
C VAL A 223 14.12 -19.95 -20.17
N VAL A 224 13.24 -19.01 -19.85
CA VAL A 224 11.81 -19.26 -19.58
C VAL A 224 10.96 -18.40 -20.52
N PRO A 225 9.93 -18.95 -21.17
CA PRO A 225 9.01 -18.17 -21.99
C PRO A 225 8.13 -17.21 -21.18
N ILE A 226 7.74 -16.11 -21.82
CA ILE A 226 6.82 -15.11 -21.27
C ILE A 226 5.39 -15.45 -21.70
N GLU A 227 4.48 -15.57 -20.72
CA GLU A 227 3.03 -15.71 -20.98
C GLU A 227 2.44 -14.38 -21.42
N LYS A 228 2.75 -13.30 -20.69
CA LYS A 228 2.15 -11.99 -20.92
C LYS A 228 3.02 -10.85 -20.40
N VAL A 229 3.07 -9.77 -21.17
CA VAL A 229 3.60 -8.47 -20.74
C VAL A 229 2.43 -7.52 -20.50
N ILE A 230 2.43 -6.84 -19.35
CA ILE A 230 1.39 -5.90 -18.94
C ILE A 230 2.08 -4.57 -18.63
N ILE A 231 1.92 -3.60 -19.53
CA ILE A 231 2.38 -2.22 -19.32
C ILE A 231 1.36 -1.48 -18.46
N HIS A 232 1.82 -0.60 -17.57
CA HIS A 232 0.92 0.25 -16.80
C HIS A 232 0.01 1.08 -17.74
N PRO A 233 -1.32 1.09 -17.54
CA PRO A 233 -2.25 1.73 -18.47
C PRO A 233 -1.99 3.24 -18.65
N ASP A 234 -1.50 3.89 -17.60
CA ASP A 234 -1.17 5.32 -17.60
C ASP A 234 0.29 5.62 -17.98
N TYR A 235 1.04 4.64 -18.51
CA TYR A 235 2.42 4.86 -18.93
C TYR A 235 2.48 5.87 -20.08
N ASN A 236 3.22 6.97 -19.88
CA ASN A 236 3.45 7.98 -20.90
C ASN A 236 4.90 7.91 -21.39
N LYS A 237 5.08 7.65 -22.69
CA LYS A 237 6.41 7.49 -23.31
C LYS A 237 7.21 8.79 -23.39
N GLU A 238 6.54 9.93 -23.46
CA GLU A 238 7.17 11.26 -23.56
C GLU A 238 7.61 11.78 -22.18
N THR A 239 6.75 11.65 -21.16
CA THR A 239 7.03 12.14 -19.81
C THR A 239 7.73 11.11 -18.91
N LEU A 240 7.72 9.84 -19.31
CA LEU A 240 8.15 8.68 -18.50
C LEU A 240 7.36 8.49 -17.21
N GLU A 241 6.19 9.10 -17.09
CA GLU A 241 5.27 8.85 -15.98
C GLU A 241 4.76 7.41 -16.02
N HIS A 242 4.63 6.80 -14.85
CA HIS A 242 4.21 5.39 -14.69
C HIS A 242 5.06 4.41 -15.53
N ASN A 243 6.38 4.64 -15.63
CA ASN A 243 7.32 3.77 -16.35
C ASN A 243 7.56 2.43 -15.64
N ILE A 244 6.52 1.59 -15.58
CA ILE A 244 6.51 0.29 -14.92
C ILE A 244 5.68 -0.72 -15.72
N ALA A 245 6.15 -1.96 -15.74
CA ALA A 245 5.46 -3.08 -16.37
C ALA A 245 5.66 -4.38 -15.57
N ILE A 246 4.69 -5.28 -15.71
CA ILE A 246 4.73 -6.62 -15.15
C ILE A 246 4.89 -7.63 -16.27
N VAL A 247 5.80 -8.58 -16.09
CA VAL A 247 6.01 -9.72 -16.98
C VAL A 247 5.59 -10.99 -16.22
N LYS A 248 4.65 -11.73 -16.81
CA LYS A 248 4.16 -13.01 -16.29
C LYS A 248 4.82 -14.15 -17.05
N LEU A 249 5.48 -15.05 -16.32
CA LEU A 249 6.13 -16.22 -16.90
C LEU A 249 5.13 -17.30 -17.29
N GLU A 250 5.45 -18.11 -18.29
CA GLU A 250 4.60 -19.25 -18.67
C GLU A 250 4.59 -20.32 -17.58
N SER A 251 5.76 -20.62 -17.00
CA SER A 251 5.94 -21.56 -15.89
C SER A 251 6.43 -20.88 -14.61
N THR A 252 6.11 -21.47 -13.46
CA THR A 252 6.66 -21.04 -12.16
C THR A 252 8.14 -21.39 -12.06
N VAL A 253 8.89 -20.54 -11.38
CA VAL A 253 10.30 -20.73 -11.06
C VAL A 253 10.40 -21.32 -9.66
N ASP A 254 11.08 -22.46 -9.53
CA ASP A 254 11.36 -23.07 -8.24
C ASP A 254 12.44 -22.26 -7.50
N PRO A 255 12.14 -21.70 -6.32
CA PRO A 255 13.12 -20.96 -5.54
C PRO A 255 14.30 -21.86 -5.15
N SER A 256 15.49 -21.36 -5.39
CA SER A 256 16.76 -21.99 -5.03
C SER A 256 17.72 -20.92 -4.55
N GLU A 257 18.92 -21.31 -4.13
CA GLU A 257 19.95 -20.32 -3.80
C GLU A 257 20.21 -19.38 -5.00
N HIS A 258 20.26 -19.89 -6.23
CA HIS A 258 20.60 -19.11 -7.43
C HIS A 258 19.46 -18.23 -7.95
N VAL A 259 18.21 -18.58 -7.64
CA VAL A 259 17.06 -17.76 -8.01
C VAL A 259 15.98 -17.77 -6.95
N PHE A 260 15.60 -16.59 -6.46
CA PHE A 260 14.43 -16.43 -5.60
C PHE A 260 13.87 -15.00 -5.70
N PRO A 261 12.59 -14.79 -5.37
CA PRO A 261 11.98 -13.47 -5.42
C PRO A 261 12.60 -12.45 -4.45
N THR A 262 12.75 -11.22 -4.92
CA THR A 262 13.01 -10.06 -4.06
C THR A 262 11.72 -9.55 -3.43
N CYS A 263 11.83 -8.93 -2.25
CA CYS A 263 10.67 -8.35 -1.57
C CYS A 263 10.54 -6.87 -1.93
N LEU A 264 9.31 -6.43 -2.17
CA LEU A 264 9.04 -5.01 -2.31
C LEU A 264 9.00 -4.33 -0.95
N TRP A 265 9.53 -3.12 -0.90
CA TRP A 265 9.44 -2.27 0.27
C TRP A 265 7.99 -1.82 0.47
N GLN A 266 7.38 -2.22 1.59
CA GLN A 266 5.96 -1.98 1.86
C GLN A 266 5.69 -0.66 2.60
N ASN A 267 6.73 0.01 3.13
CA ASN A 267 6.54 1.23 3.91
C ASN A 267 6.40 2.46 3.00
N ILE A 268 5.18 2.95 2.88
CA ILE A 268 4.82 4.11 2.06
C ILE A 268 5.24 5.47 2.66
N THR A 269 5.62 5.50 3.94
CA THR A 269 5.94 6.74 4.67
C THR A 269 7.43 7.04 4.74
N HIS A 270 8.28 6.01 4.66
CA HIS A 270 9.73 6.14 4.83
C HIS A 270 10.44 5.37 3.73
N SER A 271 11.46 5.99 3.15
CA SER A 271 12.39 5.30 2.24
C SER A 271 13.59 4.75 3.03
N PRO A 272 14.20 3.64 2.59
CA PRO A 272 15.43 3.13 3.18
C PRO A 272 16.56 4.18 3.15
N VAL A 273 17.28 4.31 4.26
CA VAL A 273 18.36 5.32 4.42
C VAL A 273 19.57 5.02 3.53
N LYS A 274 19.80 3.74 3.21
CA LYS A 274 20.85 3.30 2.29
C LYS A 274 20.22 2.58 1.12
N GLN A 275 20.55 3.05 -0.08
CA GLN A 275 20.14 2.45 -1.35
C GLN A 275 21.38 2.23 -2.19
N LEU A 276 21.41 1.10 -2.90
CA LEU A 276 22.47 0.76 -3.85
C LEU A 276 21.82 0.61 -5.21
N VAL A 277 22.36 1.30 -6.21
CA VAL A 277 22.02 1.06 -7.60
C VAL A 277 22.95 -0.02 -8.10
N LEU A 278 22.38 -1.09 -8.64
CA LEU A 278 23.14 -2.14 -9.31
C LEU A 278 23.39 -1.68 -10.75
N ASP A 279 24.66 -1.52 -11.10
CA ASP A 279 25.09 -1.27 -12.47
C ASP A 279 25.51 -2.60 -13.09
N PHE A 280 24.85 -2.97 -14.17
CA PHE A 280 25.14 -4.21 -14.90
C PHE A 280 26.08 -4.01 -16.08
N GLY A 281 26.60 -2.80 -16.29
CA GLY A 281 27.68 -2.51 -17.25
C GLY A 281 27.40 -2.96 -18.69
N THR A 282 27.14 -2.02 -19.59
CA THR A 282 27.27 -2.26 -21.03
C THR A 282 28.69 -2.02 -21.51
#